data_AF-A0A356SAI6-F1
#
_entry.id   AF-A0A356SAI6-F1
#
_cell.length_a   1.000
_cell.length_b   1.000
_cell.length_c   1.000
_cell.angle_alpha   90.00
_cell.angle_beta   90.00
_cell.angle_gamma   90.00
#
_symmetry.space_group_name_H-M   'P 1'
#
loop_
_entity.id
_entity.type
_entity.pdbx_description
1 polymer ?
#
loop_
_entity_poly.entity_id
_entity_poly.type
_entity_poly.pdbx_seq_one_letter_code
_entity_poly.pdbx_strand_id
1 'polypeptide(L)'
;MALCMNTFNMKLNAGPRTRAAQLLLLCAILIGCQTSTELKPGPAQSNRTQQAELTEGVRLERPHANTSALVPRETSETPAGYSSLWERMRASLQLSPYYSHSAVLEQLPRYSENQRYFDLITERASPFLFWIVAEIERRGLPMELALLPMVESTFNPAAHSRQNAVGLWQFVAPTARSFGLQQDWWFDGRRDPRASTVAALDYLEVLNDQFDGDWLITLAAYNTGGGNVRRAFRRRGAEIGELDFWELPLAPETRSHVPRVLALAQIVLNPQDHGIELAKIANEEPLALVDVGSQIDLAQVAAMLDVDLETIRSLNPGYLQWATHPEQPQIVAVPKQMKNQFQNSLASLDRSRYVSWEHYRIRPGDTL
;
A
#
# COMPACT_ATOMS: atom_id res chain seq x y z
N MET A 1 -48.52 -65.51 13.93
CA MET A 1 -48.54 -64.66 15.15
C MET A 1 -48.53 -63.21 14.69
N ALA A 2 -49.70 -62.62 14.40
CA ALA A 2 -50.59 -61.87 15.31
C ALA A 2 -49.92 -60.54 15.77
N LEU A 3 -50.29 -59.37 15.19
CA LEU A 3 -51.39 -58.42 15.57
C LEU A 3 -51.03 -57.65 16.87
N CYS A 4 -51.16 -56.31 17.03
CA CYS A 4 -52.20 -55.32 16.71
C CYS A 4 -51.57 -53.90 16.76
N MET A 5 -51.86 -52.90 15.89
CA MET A 5 -53.07 -52.05 15.72
C MET A 5 -53.42 -51.17 16.94
N ASN A 6 -53.26 -49.83 16.84
CA ASN A 6 -54.26 -48.77 16.47
C ASN A 6 -54.87 -48.14 17.75
N THR A 7 -55.33 -46.89 17.90
CA THR A 7 -55.78 -45.75 17.06
C THR A 7 -55.80 -44.52 18.03
N PHE A 8 -55.81 -43.23 17.64
CA PHE A 8 -56.98 -42.52 17.09
C PHE A 8 -56.61 -41.10 16.62
N ASN A 9 -57.34 -40.65 15.62
CA ASN A 9 -57.16 -39.49 14.75
C ASN A 9 -58.36 -38.54 14.98
N MET A 10 -58.23 -37.21 14.90
CA MET A 10 -59.17 -36.42 14.07
C MET A 10 -58.72 -34.97 13.80
N LYS A 11 -58.89 -34.62 12.53
CA LYS A 11 -58.72 -33.34 11.82
C LYS A 11 -59.79 -32.31 12.19
N LEU A 12 -59.56 -31.01 11.90
CA LEU A 12 -60.25 -30.29 10.80
C LEU A 12 -59.84 -28.79 10.68
N ASN A 13 -59.74 -28.36 9.43
CA ASN A 13 -59.43 -27.03 8.88
C ASN A 13 -60.58 -26.02 9.02
N ALA A 14 -60.24 -24.71 9.02
CA ALA A 14 -60.88 -23.67 8.19
C ALA A 14 -60.13 -22.30 8.32
N GLY A 15 -59.76 -21.65 7.21
CA GLY A 15 -59.43 -20.20 7.14
C GLY A 15 -60.70 -19.36 6.93
N PRO A 16 -60.68 -18.14 6.33
CA PRO A 16 -59.59 -17.21 5.96
C PRO A 16 -59.89 -15.71 6.30
N ARG A 17 -59.05 -14.76 5.79
CA ARG A 17 -59.33 -13.34 5.42
C ARG A 17 -59.08 -12.13 6.39
N THR A 18 -58.08 -11.32 5.99
CA THR A 18 -58.06 -9.84 5.72
C THR A 18 -58.23 -8.73 6.78
N ARG A 19 -57.27 -7.77 6.72
CA ARG A 19 -57.34 -6.28 6.75
C ARG A 19 -57.52 -5.47 8.06
N ALA A 20 -56.47 -4.72 8.38
CA ALA A 20 -56.34 -3.25 8.58
C ALA A 20 -57.17 -2.45 9.63
N ALA A 21 -56.46 -1.45 10.23
CA ALA A 21 -56.93 -0.21 10.90
C ALA A 21 -57.58 -0.40 12.30
N GLN A 22 -57.54 0.47 13.32
CA GLN A 22 -57.03 1.83 13.59
C GLN A 22 -57.24 2.05 15.13
N LEU A 23 -56.27 2.63 15.86
CA LEU A 23 -56.34 3.94 16.56
C LEU A 23 -57.16 4.07 17.88
N LEU A 24 -56.57 4.84 18.83
CA LEU A 24 -57.15 5.64 19.94
C LEU A 24 -57.40 4.94 21.30
N LEU A 25 -57.10 5.51 22.48
CA LEU A 25 -56.39 6.72 22.92
C LEU A 25 -56.36 6.78 24.48
N LEU A 26 -55.27 7.33 25.04
CA LEU A 26 -55.12 8.19 26.24
C LEU A 26 -55.62 7.80 27.66
N CYS A 27 -54.68 7.92 28.61
CA CYS A 27 -54.84 8.80 29.80
C CYS A 27 -53.51 9.55 30.08
N ALA A 28 -53.62 10.88 30.17
CA ALA A 28 -52.56 11.84 30.57
C ALA A 28 -52.43 11.89 32.12
N ILE A 29 -51.39 12.46 32.73
CA ILE A 29 -51.26 13.91 33.02
C ILE A 29 -49.80 14.29 33.33
N LEU A 30 -49.47 15.50 32.89
CA LEU A 30 -48.24 16.30 32.99
C LEU A 30 -48.03 16.97 34.36
N ILE A 31 -46.76 17.24 34.73
CA ILE A 31 -46.33 18.45 35.46
C ILE A 31 -44.94 18.90 34.95
N GLY A 32 -44.84 20.14 34.44
CA GLY A 32 -43.58 20.92 34.23
C GLY A 32 -43.18 21.68 35.51
N CYS A 33 -42.01 22.31 35.69
CA CYS A 33 -41.26 23.23 34.83
C CYS A 33 -39.78 23.38 35.27
N GLN A 34 -38.93 23.69 34.28
CA GLN A 34 -37.75 24.59 34.21
C GLN A 34 -36.81 24.80 35.41
N THR A 35 -35.49 24.67 35.15
CA THR A 35 -34.50 25.74 35.36
C THR A 35 -33.18 25.41 34.65
N SER A 36 -32.62 26.42 33.97
CA SER A 36 -31.40 26.37 33.19
C SER A 36 -30.18 26.62 34.08
N THR A 37 -29.11 25.83 33.90
CA THR A 37 -27.77 26.20 34.40
C THR A 37 -26.75 25.90 33.30
N GLU A 38 -26.04 26.95 32.89
CA GLU A 38 -24.91 26.90 31.98
C GLU A 38 -23.79 25.99 32.54
N LEU A 39 -23.32 25.04 31.72
CA LEU A 39 -22.06 24.35 31.94
C LEU A 39 -21.05 24.86 30.92
N LYS A 40 -20.03 25.56 31.41
CA LYS A 40 -18.83 25.96 30.66
C LYS A 40 -18.18 24.71 30.02
N PRO A 41 -17.77 24.75 28.75
CA PRO A 41 -16.96 23.67 28.18
C PRO A 41 -15.54 23.75 28.78
N GLY A 42 -15.16 22.72 29.54
CA GLY A 42 -13.77 22.45 29.90
C GLY A 42 -12.97 22.04 28.66
N PRO A 43 -11.63 22.23 28.66
CA PRO A 43 -10.83 22.06 27.46
C PRO A 43 -10.85 20.59 27.02
N ALA A 44 -11.28 20.37 25.78
CA ALA A 44 -11.06 19.12 25.08
C ALA A 44 -9.54 18.91 24.99
N GLN A 45 -9.00 18.01 25.81
CA GLN A 45 -7.64 17.52 25.65
C GLN A 45 -7.59 16.74 24.34
N SER A 46 -7.15 17.42 23.29
CA SER A 46 -6.78 16.80 22.04
C SER A 46 -5.61 15.85 22.29
N ASN A 47 -5.74 14.58 21.94
CA ASN A 47 -4.64 13.59 21.83
C ASN A 47 -3.64 13.93 20.70
N ARG A 48 -3.46 15.22 20.39
CA ARG A 48 -2.61 15.73 19.30
C ARG A 48 -1.13 15.75 19.66
N THR A 49 -0.77 15.56 20.94
CA THR A 49 0.60 15.73 21.42
C THR A 49 1.39 14.41 21.54
N GLN A 50 0.75 13.24 21.51
CA GLN A 50 1.43 11.96 21.79
C GLN A 50 1.97 11.20 20.57
N GLN A 51 1.79 11.74 19.36
CA GLN A 51 2.44 11.22 18.14
C GLN A 51 3.61 12.09 17.66
N ALA A 52 3.82 13.27 18.27
CA ALA A 52 4.91 14.17 17.91
C ALA A 52 6.27 13.77 18.55
N GLU A 53 6.26 13.13 19.73
CA GLU A 53 7.50 12.69 20.43
C GLU A 53 8.19 11.47 19.79
N LEU A 54 7.59 10.82 18.78
CA LEU A 54 8.14 9.61 18.16
C LEU A 54 9.13 9.86 17.01
N THR A 55 9.52 11.12 16.79
CA THR A 55 10.49 11.51 15.75
C THR A 55 11.76 12.15 16.30
N GLU A 56 11.90 12.31 17.62
CA GLU A 56 12.98 13.12 18.21
C GLU A 56 14.32 12.37 18.39
N GLY A 57 14.43 11.13 17.94
CA GLY A 57 15.63 10.30 18.14
C GLY A 57 16.59 10.17 16.95
N VAL A 58 16.19 10.54 15.73
CA VAL A 58 17.07 10.40 14.55
C VAL A 58 17.04 11.69 13.75
N ARG A 59 17.93 12.60 14.10
CA ARG A 59 18.35 13.66 13.19
C ARG A 59 19.17 12.98 12.09
N LEU A 60 18.50 12.45 11.07
CA LEU A 60 19.16 12.09 9.82
C LEU A 60 19.83 13.37 9.32
N GLU A 61 21.16 13.36 9.21
CA GLU A 61 21.84 14.34 8.37
C GLU A 61 21.16 14.26 7.02
N ARG A 62 20.45 15.33 6.62
CA ARG A 62 19.70 15.36 5.37
C ARG A 62 20.68 14.96 4.26
N PRO A 63 20.54 13.79 3.62
CA PRO A 63 21.05 13.68 2.28
C PRO A 63 20.26 14.76 1.55
N HIS A 64 20.95 15.72 0.93
CA HIS A 64 20.27 16.60 -0.01
C HIS A 64 19.42 15.69 -0.89
N ALA A 65 18.12 16.01 -1.00
CA ALA A 65 17.20 15.32 -1.88
C ALA A 65 17.80 15.46 -3.27
N ASN A 66 18.62 14.48 -3.64
CA ASN A 66 19.22 14.44 -4.93
C ASN A 66 18.08 14.02 -5.83
N THR A 67 17.62 14.94 -6.68
CA THR A 67 16.81 14.65 -7.87
C THR A 67 17.39 13.48 -8.69
N SER A 68 18.68 13.14 -8.47
CA SER A 68 19.34 11.90 -8.91
C SER A 68 18.66 10.59 -8.47
N ALA A 69 17.72 10.56 -7.50
CA ALA A 69 17.00 9.35 -7.14
C ALA A 69 15.84 9.01 -8.11
N LEU A 70 15.37 9.99 -8.90
CA LEU A 70 14.32 9.80 -9.90
C LEU A 70 14.87 9.58 -11.31
N VAL A 71 16.16 9.87 -11.52
CA VAL A 71 16.87 9.58 -12.76
C VAL A 71 17.65 8.29 -12.57
N PRO A 72 17.44 7.25 -13.38
CA PRO A 72 18.19 6.00 -13.25
C PRO A 72 19.68 6.30 -13.41
N ARG A 73 20.50 5.98 -12.40
CA ARG A 73 21.89 5.60 -12.70
C ARG A 73 21.79 4.32 -13.49
N GLU A 74 22.38 4.28 -14.68
CA GLU A 74 22.44 3.08 -15.50
C GLU A 74 23.18 1.98 -14.72
N THR A 75 22.45 1.16 -13.98
CA THR A 75 22.97 -0.06 -13.40
C THR A 75 22.90 -1.15 -14.45
N SER A 76 24.10 -1.52 -14.84
CA SER A 76 24.50 -2.59 -15.74
C SER A 76 23.90 -3.92 -15.28
N GLU A 77 23.37 -4.65 -16.27
CA GLU A 77 23.12 -6.11 -16.29
C GLU A 77 22.00 -6.66 -15.38
N THR A 78 20.83 -6.88 -16.00
CA THR A 78 19.89 -7.93 -15.57
C THR A 78 20.67 -9.24 -15.38
N PRO A 79 20.53 -9.98 -14.28
CA PRO A 79 21.11 -11.31 -14.16
C PRO A 79 20.62 -12.16 -15.35
N ALA A 80 21.52 -12.41 -16.29
CA ALA A 80 21.23 -13.19 -17.47
C ALA A 80 20.92 -14.63 -17.00
N GLY A 81 19.65 -15.04 -17.05
CA GLY A 81 19.28 -16.43 -16.73
C GLY A 81 17.82 -16.70 -16.39
N TYR A 82 17.07 -15.73 -15.84
CA TYR A 82 15.68 -15.96 -15.41
C TYR A 82 14.66 -15.50 -16.45
N SER A 83 13.66 -16.35 -16.73
CA SER A 83 12.62 -16.06 -17.74
C SER A 83 11.49 -15.19 -17.21
N SER A 84 11.35 -15.09 -15.87
CA SER A 84 10.35 -14.24 -15.21
C SER A 84 10.87 -13.66 -13.89
N LEU A 85 10.27 -12.56 -13.44
CA LEU A 85 10.58 -11.98 -12.13
C LEU A 85 10.28 -12.93 -10.97
N TRP A 86 9.23 -13.76 -11.06
CA TRP A 86 8.97 -14.78 -10.05
C TRP A 86 10.08 -15.81 -9.94
N GLU A 87 10.72 -16.20 -11.05
CA GLU A 87 11.91 -17.08 -11.01
C GLU A 87 13.12 -16.37 -10.39
N ARG A 88 13.37 -15.12 -10.79
CA ARG A 88 14.45 -14.30 -10.23
C ARG A 88 14.30 -14.12 -8.72
N MET A 89 13.10 -13.79 -8.26
CA MET A 89 12.82 -13.61 -6.84
C MET A 89 13.05 -14.90 -6.04
N ARG A 90 12.56 -16.04 -6.54
CA ARG A 90 12.69 -17.35 -5.88
C ARG A 90 14.15 -17.74 -5.61
N ALA A 91 15.06 -17.37 -6.50
CA ALA A 91 16.49 -17.68 -6.34
C ALA A 91 17.18 -16.90 -5.21
N SER A 92 16.55 -15.83 -4.72
CA SER A 92 17.16 -14.85 -3.81
C SER A 92 16.40 -14.70 -2.48
N LEU A 93 15.46 -15.61 -2.17
CA LEU A 93 14.74 -15.64 -0.90
C LEU A 93 15.67 -16.10 0.24
N GLN A 94 15.83 -15.27 1.27
CA GLN A 94 16.80 -15.48 2.36
C GLN A 94 16.15 -15.91 3.68
N LEU A 95 14.84 -15.68 3.86
CA LEU A 95 14.10 -15.95 5.09
C LEU A 95 13.38 -17.30 5.08
N SER A 96 13.71 -18.18 4.12
CA SER A 96 13.13 -19.52 3.99
C SER A 96 13.22 -20.42 5.23
N PRO A 97 14.24 -20.31 6.13
CA PRO A 97 14.25 -21.08 7.37
C PRO A 97 13.04 -20.82 8.29
N TYR A 98 12.36 -19.69 8.16
CA TYR A 98 11.22 -19.32 9.00
C TYR A 98 9.86 -19.75 8.42
N TYR A 99 9.80 -20.26 7.19
CA TYR A 99 8.52 -20.55 6.51
C TYR A 99 7.73 -21.69 7.15
N SER A 100 8.42 -22.63 7.80
CA SER A 100 7.77 -23.76 8.49
C SER A 100 7.28 -23.41 9.90
N HIS A 101 7.47 -22.19 10.38
CA HIS A 101 6.99 -21.78 11.69
C HIS A 101 5.45 -21.84 11.75
N SER A 102 4.87 -22.32 12.85
CA SER A 102 3.42 -22.57 12.98
C SER A 102 2.57 -21.33 12.63
N ALA A 103 2.96 -20.17 13.13
CA ALA A 103 2.29 -18.90 12.84
C ALA A 103 2.28 -18.54 11.34
N VAL A 104 3.27 -18.98 10.55
CA VAL A 104 3.32 -18.81 9.09
C VAL A 104 2.36 -19.78 8.41
N LEU A 105 2.39 -21.05 8.82
CA LEU A 105 1.49 -22.08 8.29
C LEU A 105 0.01 -21.73 8.53
N GLU A 106 -0.31 -21.10 9.66
CA GLU A 106 -1.65 -20.60 9.97
C GLU A 106 -2.14 -19.52 8.98
N GLN A 107 -1.24 -18.80 8.30
CA GLN A 107 -1.63 -17.80 7.30
C GLN A 107 -1.85 -18.39 5.91
N LEU A 108 -1.32 -19.58 5.60
CA LEU A 108 -1.36 -20.16 4.26
C LEU A 108 -2.79 -20.30 3.69
N PRO A 109 -3.79 -20.84 4.42
CA PRO A 109 -5.14 -21.04 3.87
C PRO A 109 -5.78 -19.76 3.35
N ARG A 110 -5.44 -18.61 3.96
CA ARG A 110 -5.93 -17.29 3.53
C ARG A 110 -5.55 -16.95 2.09
N TYR A 111 -4.41 -17.46 1.63
CA TYR A 111 -3.83 -17.14 0.33
C TYR A 111 -3.99 -18.29 -0.67
N SER A 112 -3.73 -19.53 -0.26
CA SER A 112 -3.79 -20.70 -1.14
C SER A 112 -5.18 -20.95 -1.74
N GLU A 113 -6.24 -20.48 -1.10
CA GLU A 113 -7.61 -20.60 -1.61
C GLU A 113 -8.06 -19.44 -2.51
N ASN A 114 -7.15 -18.51 -2.85
CA ASN A 114 -7.50 -17.24 -3.49
C ASN A 114 -6.66 -16.94 -4.74
N GLN A 115 -6.84 -17.73 -5.80
CA GLN A 115 -6.17 -17.51 -7.09
C GLN A 115 -6.38 -16.08 -7.63
N ARG A 116 -7.60 -15.54 -7.50
CA ARG A 116 -7.93 -14.17 -7.95
C ARG A 116 -7.06 -13.09 -7.31
N TYR A 117 -6.61 -13.29 -6.08
CA TYR A 117 -5.68 -12.37 -5.43
C TYR A 117 -4.33 -12.34 -6.17
N PHE A 118 -3.80 -13.49 -6.58
CA PHE A 118 -2.53 -13.56 -7.30
C PHE A 118 -2.64 -13.06 -8.75
N ASP A 119 -3.78 -13.27 -9.41
CA ASP A 119 -4.05 -12.67 -10.73
C ASP A 119 -4.00 -11.14 -10.65
N LEU A 120 -4.69 -10.56 -9.66
CA LEU A 120 -4.72 -9.12 -9.42
C LEU A 120 -3.34 -8.56 -9.03
N ILE A 121 -2.59 -9.28 -8.19
CA ILE A 121 -1.22 -8.88 -7.82
C ILE A 121 -0.34 -8.87 -9.06
N THR A 122 -0.44 -9.90 -9.91
CA THR A 122 0.37 -9.98 -11.13
C THR A 122 0.10 -8.79 -12.04
N GLU A 123 -1.18 -8.46 -12.27
CA GLU A 123 -1.58 -7.29 -13.05
C GLU A 123 -0.99 -5.99 -12.49
N ARG A 124 -1.18 -5.74 -11.19
CA ARG A 124 -0.78 -4.48 -10.54
C ARG A 124 0.73 -4.35 -10.33
N ALA A 125 1.43 -5.45 -10.10
CA ALA A 125 2.86 -5.45 -9.86
C ALA A 125 3.66 -5.34 -11.17
N SER A 126 3.12 -5.84 -12.29
CA SER A 126 3.83 -5.90 -13.59
C SER A 126 4.56 -4.62 -13.99
N PRO A 127 3.98 -3.41 -13.86
CA PRO A 127 4.68 -2.17 -14.26
C PRO A 127 5.86 -1.78 -13.35
N PHE A 128 5.92 -2.29 -12.12
CA PHE A 128 6.81 -1.75 -11.07
C PHE A 128 7.73 -2.80 -10.44
N LEU A 129 7.38 -4.08 -10.49
CA LEU A 129 8.08 -5.15 -9.77
C LEU A 129 9.53 -5.30 -10.22
N PHE A 130 9.83 -5.11 -11.51
CA PHE A 130 11.21 -5.18 -12.01
C PHE A 130 12.12 -4.22 -11.26
N TRP A 131 11.69 -2.97 -11.11
CA TRP A 131 12.44 -1.93 -10.40
C TRP A 131 12.62 -2.28 -8.91
N ILE A 132 11.55 -2.75 -8.25
CA ILE A 132 11.59 -3.16 -6.84
C ILE A 132 12.60 -4.29 -6.61
N VAL A 133 12.54 -5.34 -7.43
CA VAL A 133 13.45 -6.50 -7.38
C VAL A 133 14.89 -6.05 -7.63
N ALA A 134 15.12 -5.23 -8.66
CA ALA A 134 16.45 -4.74 -8.97
C ALA A 134 17.04 -3.89 -7.84
N GLU A 135 16.24 -3.01 -7.22
CA GLU A 135 16.70 -2.15 -6.13
C GLU A 135 17.01 -2.94 -4.85
N ILE A 136 16.22 -3.97 -4.53
CA ILE A 136 16.47 -4.89 -3.41
C ILE A 136 17.78 -5.65 -3.62
N GLU A 137 18.00 -6.21 -4.81
CA GLU A 137 19.25 -6.92 -5.15
C GLU A 137 20.45 -5.99 -5.12
N ARG A 138 20.33 -4.78 -5.67
CA ARG A 138 21.40 -3.77 -5.67
C ARG A 138 21.89 -3.44 -4.25
N ARG A 139 21.00 -3.51 -3.27
CA ARG A 139 21.28 -3.26 -1.84
C ARG A 139 21.66 -4.53 -1.08
N GLY A 140 21.55 -5.71 -1.68
CA GLY A 140 21.82 -6.98 -1.01
C GLY A 140 20.80 -7.33 0.08
N LEU A 141 19.59 -6.77 0.01
CA LEU A 141 18.54 -6.99 1.02
C LEU A 141 17.78 -8.31 0.75
N PRO A 142 17.08 -8.88 1.76
CA PRO A 142 16.24 -10.06 1.56
C PRO A 142 15.16 -9.83 0.50
N MET A 143 14.99 -10.79 -0.40
CA MET A 143 14.05 -10.67 -1.51
C MET A 143 12.58 -10.69 -1.06
N GLU A 144 12.30 -11.20 0.13
CA GLU A 144 10.98 -11.19 0.77
C GLU A 144 10.42 -9.76 0.90
N LEU A 145 11.29 -8.74 0.98
CA LEU A 145 10.86 -7.34 1.04
C LEU A 145 10.08 -6.91 -0.20
N ALA A 146 10.30 -7.53 -1.37
CA ALA A 146 9.54 -7.27 -2.59
C ALA A 146 8.06 -7.69 -2.45
N LEU A 147 7.73 -8.52 -1.46
CA LEU A 147 6.38 -9.01 -1.20
C LEU A 147 5.62 -8.12 -0.20
N LEU A 148 6.28 -7.17 0.46
CA LEU A 148 5.63 -6.24 1.38
C LEU A 148 4.45 -5.48 0.73
N PRO A 149 4.58 -4.94 -0.50
CA PRO A 149 3.44 -4.29 -1.16
C PRO A 149 2.22 -5.21 -1.37
N MET A 150 2.39 -6.53 -1.42
CA MET A 150 1.26 -7.47 -1.47
C MET A 150 0.43 -7.43 -0.19
N VAL A 151 1.09 -7.39 0.97
CA VAL A 151 0.45 -7.36 2.29
C VAL A 151 -0.11 -5.97 2.60
N GLU A 152 0.62 -4.93 2.19
CA GLU A 152 0.32 -3.54 2.54
C GLU A 152 -0.80 -2.94 1.69
N SER A 153 -0.77 -3.15 0.37
CA SER A 153 -1.66 -2.44 -0.56
C SER A 153 -2.26 -3.32 -1.65
N THR A 154 -1.94 -4.61 -1.68
CA THR A 154 -2.22 -5.46 -2.85
C THR A 154 -1.64 -4.81 -4.12
N PHE A 155 -0.40 -4.31 -4.03
CA PHE A 155 0.31 -3.58 -5.09
C PHE A 155 -0.46 -2.38 -5.69
N ASN A 156 -1.38 -1.75 -4.94
CA ASN A 156 -2.12 -0.60 -5.43
C ASN A 156 -1.42 0.73 -5.05
N PRO A 157 -0.85 1.48 -6.02
CA PRO A 157 -0.16 2.73 -5.73
C PRO A 157 -1.09 3.88 -5.30
N ALA A 158 -2.40 3.74 -5.51
CA ALA A 158 -3.42 4.67 -5.05
C ALA A 158 -4.02 4.28 -3.68
N ALA A 159 -3.54 3.21 -3.04
CA ALA A 159 -4.08 2.74 -1.76
C ALA A 159 -3.97 3.82 -0.67
N HIS A 160 -5.02 3.92 0.14
CA HIS A 160 -5.10 4.84 1.28
C HIS A 160 -5.76 4.14 2.47
N SER A 161 -5.06 4.00 3.59
CA SER A 161 -5.62 3.38 4.80
C SER A 161 -6.36 4.38 5.69
N ARG A 162 -7.09 3.85 6.67
CA ARG A 162 -7.78 4.65 7.69
C ARG A 162 -6.80 5.49 8.55
N GLN A 163 -5.54 5.06 8.62
CA GLN A 163 -4.46 5.71 9.35
C GLN A 163 -3.65 6.68 8.46
N ASN A 164 -4.14 7.00 7.26
CA ASN A 164 -3.51 7.90 6.29
C ASN A 164 -2.14 7.42 5.77
N ALA A 165 -1.93 6.10 5.79
CA ALA A 165 -0.85 5.46 5.06
C ALA A 165 -1.21 5.36 3.57
N VAL A 166 -0.26 5.63 2.68
CA VAL A 166 -0.50 5.82 1.25
C VAL A 166 0.45 5.00 0.39
N GLY A 167 -0.06 4.53 -0.75
CA GLY A 167 0.72 3.93 -1.83
C GLY A 167 1.10 2.47 -1.60
N LEU A 168 2.02 1.99 -2.45
CA LEU A 168 2.46 0.59 -2.49
C LEU A 168 2.93 0.10 -1.11
N TRP A 169 3.73 0.93 -0.47
CA TRP A 169 4.44 0.65 0.78
C TRP A 169 3.68 1.10 2.03
N GLN A 170 2.46 1.65 1.88
CA GLN A 170 1.62 2.15 2.98
C GLN A 170 2.36 3.12 3.92
N PHE A 171 2.99 4.13 3.35
CA PHE A 171 3.74 5.12 4.10
C PHE A 171 2.83 6.14 4.81
N VAL A 172 2.99 6.30 6.12
CA VAL A 172 2.41 7.44 6.85
C VAL A 172 3.16 8.73 6.56
N ALA A 173 2.44 9.84 6.47
CA ALA A 173 2.95 11.12 5.98
C ALA A 173 4.21 11.65 6.70
N PRO A 174 4.30 11.62 8.05
CA PRO A 174 5.49 12.10 8.76
C PRO A 174 6.74 11.30 8.42
N THR A 175 6.67 9.96 8.50
CA THR A 175 7.77 9.05 8.16
C THR A 175 8.22 9.27 6.72
N ALA A 176 7.27 9.29 5.78
CA ALA A 176 7.57 9.55 4.37
C ALA A 176 8.36 10.84 4.13
N ARG A 177 8.01 11.95 4.80
CA ARG A 177 8.77 13.20 4.69
C ARG A 177 10.17 13.09 5.28
N SER A 178 10.33 12.39 6.40
CA SER A 178 11.65 12.13 7.00
C SER A 178 12.56 11.33 6.07
N PHE A 179 11.99 10.50 5.19
CA PHE A 179 12.69 9.75 4.14
C PHE A 179 12.62 10.43 2.75
N GLY A 180 12.42 11.75 2.72
CA GLY A 180 12.59 12.55 1.50
C GLY A 180 11.44 12.49 0.49
N LEU A 181 10.31 11.87 0.81
CA LEU A 181 9.15 11.85 -0.08
C LEU A 181 8.43 13.21 -0.06
N GLN A 182 8.50 13.90 -1.19
CA GLN A 182 7.77 15.14 -1.46
C GLN A 182 6.26 14.92 -1.35
N GLN A 183 5.58 15.87 -0.72
CA GLN A 183 4.13 15.87 -0.52
C GLN A 183 3.61 17.30 -0.61
N ASP A 184 2.94 17.62 -1.71
CA ASP A 184 2.29 18.90 -1.95
C ASP A 184 1.03 18.73 -2.81
N TRP A 185 0.52 19.84 -3.34
CA TRP A 185 -0.70 19.85 -4.15
C TRP A 185 -0.58 19.09 -5.48
N TRP A 186 0.61 19.08 -6.07
CA TRP A 186 0.85 18.51 -7.40
C TRP A 186 1.35 17.07 -7.31
N PHE A 187 2.11 16.74 -6.27
CA PHE A 187 2.81 15.47 -6.17
C PHE A 187 2.76 14.87 -4.76
N ASP A 188 2.48 13.56 -4.69
CA ASP A 188 2.66 12.75 -3.48
C ASP A 188 3.60 11.57 -3.78
N GLY A 189 4.86 11.71 -3.36
CA GLY A 189 5.92 10.72 -3.57
C GLY A 189 5.64 9.38 -2.90
N ARG A 190 4.68 9.30 -1.96
CA ARG A 190 4.24 8.01 -1.39
C ARG A 190 3.51 7.14 -2.41
N ARG A 191 2.89 7.76 -3.42
CA ARG A 191 2.19 7.07 -4.50
C ARG A 191 3.12 6.67 -5.63
N ASP A 192 4.22 7.40 -5.82
CA ASP A 192 5.21 7.09 -6.85
C ASP A 192 5.95 5.79 -6.51
N PRO A 193 5.82 4.71 -7.31
CA PRO A 193 6.41 3.42 -6.98
C PRO A 193 7.92 3.44 -6.82
N ARG A 194 8.65 4.25 -7.58
CA ARG A 194 10.12 4.26 -7.54
C ARG A 194 10.62 5.02 -6.31
N ALA A 195 10.13 6.25 -6.12
CA ALA A 195 10.49 7.09 -4.97
C ALA A 195 10.09 6.41 -3.66
N SER A 196 8.87 5.89 -3.57
CA SER A 196 8.39 5.20 -2.37
C SER A 196 9.16 3.90 -2.10
N THR A 197 9.63 3.19 -3.13
CA THR A 197 10.48 2.00 -2.94
C THR A 197 11.83 2.37 -2.35
N VAL A 198 12.50 3.38 -2.89
CA VAL A 198 13.78 3.87 -2.34
C VAL A 198 13.61 4.27 -0.88
N ALA A 199 12.59 5.08 -0.57
CA ALA A 199 12.31 5.50 0.80
C ALA A 199 11.94 4.32 1.74
N ALA A 200 11.20 3.31 1.26
CA ALA A 200 10.82 2.14 2.04
C ALA A 200 12.03 1.30 2.40
N LEU A 201 12.91 1.06 1.44
CA LEU A 201 14.13 0.30 1.64
C LEU A 201 15.12 1.06 2.54
N ASP A 202 15.27 2.38 2.35
CA ASP A 202 16.05 3.22 3.27
C ASP A 202 15.53 3.12 4.71
N TYR A 203 14.20 3.14 4.89
CA TYR A 203 13.60 2.98 6.22
C TYR A 203 13.82 1.59 6.80
N LEU A 204 13.69 0.53 5.99
CA LEU A 204 13.93 -0.84 6.40
C LEU A 204 15.39 -1.07 6.81
N GLU A 205 16.37 -0.51 6.08
CA GLU A 205 17.79 -0.57 6.45
C GLU A 205 18.04 0.14 7.79
N VAL A 206 17.50 1.35 7.97
CA VAL A 206 17.58 2.08 9.25
C VAL A 206 16.95 1.31 10.41
N LEU A 207 15.87 0.58 10.17
CA LEU A 207 15.28 -0.30 11.18
C LEU A 207 16.14 -1.55 11.42
N ASN A 208 16.72 -2.12 10.37
CA ASN A 208 17.56 -3.32 10.48
C ASN A 208 18.83 -3.03 11.31
N ASP A 209 19.47 -1.89 11.07
CA ASP A 209 20.59 -1.40 11.89
C ASP A 209 20.19 -1.20 13.36
N GLN A 210 18.95 -0.75 13.62
CA GLN A 210 18.44 -0.54 14.98
C GLN A 210 18.11 -1.83 15.75
N PHE A 211 17.98 -2.95 15.05
CA PHE A 211 17.58 -4.25 15.57
C PHE A 211 18.61 -5.34 15.22
N ASP A 212 19.89 -4.95 15.17
CA ASP A 212 21.05 -5.85 15.04
C ASP A 212 20.98 -6.84 13.87
N GLY A 213 20.38 -6.42 12.75
CA GLY A 213 20.25 -7.25 11.56
C GLY A 213 19.11 -8.26 11.57
N ASP A 214 18.28 -8.32 12.63
CA ASP A 214 17.13 -9.24 12.69
C ASP A 214 16.00 -8.76 11.77
N TRP A 215 15.84 -9.43 10.63
CA TRP A 215 14.82 -9.10 9.64
C TRP A 215 13.38 -9.34 10.09
N LEU A 216 13.11 -10.32 10.96
CA LEU A 216 11.74 -10.56 11.44
C LEU A 216 11.31 -9.44 12.39
N ILE A 217 12.22 -9.00 13.27
CA ILE A 217 12.02 -7.84 14.14
C ILE A 217 11.94 -6.56 13.32
N THR A 218 12.76 -6.42 12.28
CA THR A 218 12.73 -5.28 11.34
C THR A 218 11.37 -5.16 10.66
N LEU A 219 10.83 -6.26 10.13
CA LEU A 219 9.50 -6.29 9.52
C LEU A 219 8.39 -5.96 10.53
N ALA A 220 8.51 -6.45 11.77
CA ALA A 220 7.58 -6.07 12.84
C ALA A 220 7.66 -4.56 13.12
N ALA A 221 8.87 -4.00 13.20
CA ALA A 221 9.11 -2.59 13.43
C ALA A 221 8.64 -1.71 12.26
N TYR A 222 8.70 -2.20 11.02
CA TYR A 222 8.15 -1.51 9.87
C TYR A 222 6.62 -1.32 10.03
N ASN A 223 5.92 -2.39 10.41
CA ASN A 223 4.47 -2.38 10.59
C ASN A 223 4.01 -1.56 11.81
N THR A 224 4.65 -1.73 12.97
CA THR A 224 4.17 -1.13 14.23
C THR A 224 4.97 0.12 14.67
N GLY A 225 6.12 0.37 14.05
CA GLY A 225 7.10 1.37 14.47
C GLY A 225 8.12 0.82 15.47
N GLY A 226 9.40 1.16 15.29
CA GLY A 226 10.49 0.66 16.14
C GLY A 226 10.35 0.97 17.63
N GLY A 227 9.71 2.09 17.99
CA GLY A 227 9.41 2.41 19.40
C GLY A 227 8.48 1.41 20.09
N ASN A 228 7.52 0.82 19.37
CA ASN A 228 6.64 -0.24 19.87
C ASN A 228 7.40 -1.55 20.10
N VAL A 229 8.32 -1.89 19.20
CA VAL A 229 9.18 -3.07 19.33
C VAL A 229 10.14 -2.92 20.52
N ARG A 230 10.82 -1.77 20.67
CA ARG A 230 11.66 -1.50 21.86
C ARG A 230 10.86 -1.57 23.17
N ARG A 231 9.60 -1.12 23.16
CA ARG A 231 8.68 -1.29 24.31
C ARG A 231 8.34 -2.76 24.57
N ALA A 232 8.30 -3.61 23.55
CA ALA A 232 8.05 -5.04 23.71
C ALA A 232 9.25 -5.74 24.40
N PHE A 233 10.48 -5.42 23.98
CA PHE A 233 11.72 -5.86 24.64
C PHE A 233 11.75 -5.46 26.12
N ARG A 234 11.56 -4.16 26.42
CA ARG A 234 11.54 -3.68 27.81
C ARG A 234 10.48 -4.34 28.68
N ARG A 235 9.29 -4.65 28.13
CA ARG A 235 8.23 -5.36 28.87
C ARG A 235 8.62 -6.78 29.26
N ARG A 236 9.58 -7.39 28.56
CA ARG A 236 10.15 -8.70 28.87
C ARG A 236 11.43 -8.60 29.71
N GLY A 237 11.90 -7.39 30.01
CA GLY A 237 13.16 -7.17 30.70
C GLY A 237 14.37 -7.63 29.88
N ALA A 238 14.26 -7.60 28.55
CA ALA A 238 15.29 -8.04 27.63
C ALA A 238 15.84 -6.86 26.82
N GLU A 239 17.11 -6.95 26.47
CA GLU A 239 17.78 -6.07 25.51
C GLU A 239 17.51 -6.54 24.06
N ILE A 240 17.83 -5.67 23.09
CA ILE A 240 17.73 -6.02 21.67
C ILE A 240 18.69 -7.18 21.37
N GLY A 241 18.23 -8.15 20.58
CA GLY A 241 18.99 -9.36 20.24
C GLY A 241 18.87 -10.51 21.25
N GLU A 242 18.30 -10.28 22.45
CA GLU A 242 18.12 -11.34 23.45
C GLU A 242 16.85 -12.19 23.26
N LEU A 243 15.87 -11.67 22.52
CA LEU A 243 14.61 -12.35 22.20
C LEU A 243 14.38 -12.33 20.70
N ASP A 244 13.80 -13.40 20.18
CA ASP A 244 13.35 -13.46 18.80
C ASP A 244 11.99 -12.77 18.62
N PHE A 245 11.59 -12.58 17.36
CA PHE A 245 10.28 -12.01 17.01
C PHE A 245 9.09 -12.78 17.64
N TRP A 246 9.18 -14.10 17.76
CA TRP A 246 8.10 -14.98 18.19
C TRP A 246 7.83 -14.86 19.70
N GLU A 247 8.85 -14.47 20.47
CA GLU A 247 8.78 -14.27 21.92
C GLU A 247 8.27 -12.88 22.33
N LEU A 248 8.29 -11.90 21.40
CA LEU A 248 7.95 -10.51 21.73
C LEU A 248 6.44 -10.31 21.95
N PRO A 249 6.03 -9.59 23.03
CA PRO A 249 4.62 -9.31 23.33
C PRO A 249 4.06 -8.18 22.46
N LEU A 250 4.03 -8.39 21.15
CA LEU A 250 3.53 -7.47 20.13
C LEU A 250 2.00 -7.53 20.00
N ALA A 251 1.40 -6.47 19.45
CA ALA A 251 -0.03 -6.44 19.17
C ALA A 251 -0.42 -7.56 18.17
N PRO A 252 -1.65 -8.12 18.24
CA PRO A 252 -2.08 -9.19 17.34
C PRO A 252 -1.86 -8.90 15.85
N GLU A 253 -2.17 -7.68 15.41
CA GLU A 253 -1.99 -7.26 14.02
C GLU A 253 -0.53 -7.39 13.55
N THR A 254 0.42 -6.92 14.38
CA THR A 254 1.86 -6.99 14.10
C THR A 254 2.38 -8.43 14.19
N ARG A 255 1.91 -9.22 15.17
CA ARG A 255 2.23 -10.65 15.26
C ARG A 255 1.78 -11.43 14.03
N SER A 256 0.69 -11.03 13.39
CA SER A 256 0.24 -11.61 12.11
C SER A 256 0.84 -10.95 10.87
N HIS A 257 1.52 -9.80 10.98
CA HIS A 257 2.08 -9.11 9.81
C HIS A 257 3.28 -9.87 9.24
N VAL A 258 4.30 -10.16 10.04
CA VAL A 258 5.49 -10.89 9.59
C VAL A 258 5.13 -12.28 9.04
N PRO A 259 4.28 -13.08 9.70
CA PRO A 259 3.86 -14.37 9.15
C PRO A 259 3.11 -14.28 7.82
N ARG A 260 2.36 -13.20 7.57
CA ARG A 260 1.70 -13.00 6.26
C ARG A 260 2.71 -12.81 5.13
N VAL A 261 3.77 -12.05 5.38
CA VAL A 261 4.87 -11.86 4.42
C VAL A 261 5.57 -13.19 4.14
N LEU A 262 5.94 -13.92 5.20
CA LEU A 262 6.61 -15.23 5.07
C LEU A 262 5.72 -16.28 4.39
N ALA A 263 4.41 -16.27 4.64
CA ALA A 263 3.46 -17.19 3.98
C ALA A 263 3.33 -16.90 2.48
N LEU A 264 3.28 -15.62 2.09
CA LEU A 264 3.33 -15.24 0.68
C LEU A 264 4.66 -15.66 0.05
N ALA A 265 5.77 -15.50 0.75
CA ALA A 265 7.08 -15.91 0.26
C ALA A 265 7.18 -17.44 0.08
N GLN A 266 6.58 -18.21 0.99
CA GLN A 266 6.45 -19.67 0.86
C GLN A 266 5.62 -20.06 -0.37
N ILE A 267 4.49 -19.37 -0.60
CA ILE A 267 3.66 -19.62 -1.80
C ILE A 267 4.42 -19.23 -3.06
N VAL A 268 5.11 -18.10 -3.08
CA VAL A 268 5.93 -17.67 -4.23
C VAL A 268 7.07 -18.65 -4.48
N LEU A 269 7.65 -19.24 -3.44
CA LEU A 269 8.69 -20.27 -3.55
C LEU A 269 8.19 -21.51 -4.29
N ASN A 270 7.04 -22.06 -3.88
CA ASN A 270 6.47 -23.29 -4.46
C ASN A 270 4.96 -23.14 -4.73
N PRO A 271 4.54 -22.36 -5.74
CA PRO A 271 3.12 -22.00 -5.91
C PRO A 271 2.22 -23.21 -6.20
N GLN A 272 2.76 -24.21 -6.89
CA GLN A 272 2.05 -25.45 -7.22
C GLN A 272 1.68 -26.29 -5.99
N ASP A 273 2.55 -26.31 -4.96
CA ASP A 273 2.28 -27.02 -3.70
C ASP A 273 1.10 -26.41 -2.93
N HIS A 274 0.76 -25.16 -3.27
CA HIS A 274 -0.33 -24.40 -2.67
C HIS A 274 -1.53 -24.23 -3.61
N GLY A 275 -1.55 -24.91 -4.76
CA GLY A 275 -2.65 -24.80 -5.74
C GLY A 275 -2.77 -23.41 -6.38
N ILE A 276 -1.70 -22.63 -6.40
CA ILE A 276 -1.64 -21.30 -6.99
C ILE A 276 -0.87 -21.34 -8.31
N GLU A 277 -1.41 -20.65 -9.31
CA GLU A 277 -0.72 -20.36 -10.56
C GLU A 277 -0.26 -18.90 -10.55
N LEU A 278 1.05 -18.67 -10.63
CA LEU A 278 1.60 -17.32 -10.77
C LEU A 278 1.78 -17.02 -12.26
N ALA A 279 0.94 -16.12 -12.79
CA ALA A 279 1.12 -15.61 -14.14
C ALA A 279 2.49 -14.95 -14.27
N LYS A 280 3.16 -15.21 -15.40
CA LYS A 280 4.55 -14.76 -15.62
C LYS A 280 4.60 -13.24 -15.73
N ILE A 281 5.53 -12.63 -14.99
CA ILE A 281 5.95 -11.24 -15.18
C ILE A 281 7.33 -11.27 -15.84
N ALA A 282 7.49 -10.63 -16.99
CA ALA A 282 8.74 -10.63 -17.73
C ALA A 282 9.89 -10.01 -16.89
N ASN A 283 11.08 -10.60 -16.94
CA ASN A 283 12.26 -10.08 -16.26
C ASN A 283 12.97 -8.99 -17.09
N GLU A 284 12.22 -7.94 -17.44
CA GLU A 284 12.71 -6.79 -18.18
C GLU A 284 12.08 -5.51 -17.63
N GLU A 285 12.83 -4.40 -17.63
CA GLU A 285 12.28 -3.09 -17.26
C GLU A 285 11.17 -2.70 -18.27
N PRO A 286 9.90 -2.60 -17.85
CA PRO A 286 8.79 -2.35 -18.78
C PRO A 286 8.59 -0.86 -19.07
N LEU A 287 9.19 0.02 -18.27
CA LEU A 287 8.96 1.46 -18.33
C LEU A 287 10.25 2.23 -18.65
N ALA A 288 10.12 3.33 -19.37
CA ALA A 288 11.15 4.35 -19.51
C ALA A 288 10.75 5.59 -18.72
N LEU A 289 11.73 6.21 -18.05
CA LEU A 289 11.58 7.51 -17.43
C LEU A 289 12.09 8.59 -18.38
N VAL A 290 11.27 9.60 -18.61
CA VAL A 290 11.61 10.73 -19.48
C VAL A 290 11.42 12.02 -18.69
N ASP A 291 12.51 12.75 -18.51
CA ASP A 291 12.47 14.13 -18.02
C ASP A 291 11.96 15.03 -19.14
N VAL A 292 10.83 15.68 -18.89
CA VAL A 292 10.17 16.56 -19.86
C VAL A 292 10.67 18.02 -19.76
N GLY A 293 11.46 18.34 -18.73
CA GLY A 293 12.14 19.63 -18.52
C GLY A 293 11.23 20.85 -18.30
N SER A 294 9.91 20.66 -18.27
CA SER A 294 8.91 21.67 -17.89
C SER A 294 7.60 20.98 -17.52
N GLN A 295 6.64 21.72 -16.96
CA GLN A 295 5.32 21.18 -16.70
C GLN A 295 4.66 20.67 -17.99
N ILE A 296 4.03 19.49 -17.95
CA ILE A 296 3.26 18.94 -19.07
C ILE A 296 1.96 18.30 -18.57
N ASP A 297 0.87 18.52 -19.30
CA ASP A 297 -0.40 17.85 -19.10
C ASP A 297 -0.29 16.36 -19.43
N LEU A 298 -0.76 15.50 -18.53
CA LEU A 298 -0.75 14.05 -18.74
C LEU A 298 -1.64 13.64 -19.93
N ALA A 299 -2.67 14.43 -20.27
CA ALA A 299 -3.47 14.25 -21.48
C ALA A 299 -2.65 14.57 -22.73
N GLN A 300 -1.76 15.56 -22.66
CA GLN A 300 -0.85 15.87 -23.76
C GLN A 300 0.19 14.76 -23.95
N VAL A 301 0.71 14.17 -22.87
CA VAL A 301 1.56 12.96 -22.93
C VAL A 301 0.81 11.81 -23.59
N ALA A 302 -0.42 11.54 -23.16
CA ALA A 302 -1.26 10.48 -23.71
C ALA A 302 -1.48 10.67 -25.22
N ALA A 303 -1.81 11.89 -25.65
CA ALA A 303 -1.98 12.23 -27.06
C ALA A 303 -0.68 12.08 -27.89
N MET A 304 0.49 12.39 -27.32
CA MET A 304 1.79 12.19 -28.01
C MET A 304 2.12 10.72 -28.22
N LEU A 305 1.56 9.84 -27.39
CA LEU A 305 1.83 8.40 -27.39
C LEU A 305 0.72 7.57 -28.04
N ASP A 306 -0.40 8.20 -28.38
CA ASP A 306 -1.61 7.52 -28.89
C ASP A 306 -2.11 6.44 -27.93
N VAL A 307 -2.23 6.81 -26.64
CA VAL A 307 -2.75 5.94 -25.57
C VAL A 307 -3.79 6.67 -24.73
N ASP A 308 -4.55 5.92 -23.94
CA ASP A 308 -5.52 6.49 -23.02
C ASP A 308 -4.85 7.25 -21.88
N LEU A 309 -5.47 8.36 -21.45
CA LEU A 309 -5.02 9.13 -20.27
C LEU A 309 -4.92 8.26 -19.02
N GLU A 310 -5.84 7.31 -18.84
CA GLU A 310 -5.84 6.42 -17.69
C GLU A 310 -4.59 5.53 -17.64
N THR A 311 -4.08 5.09 -18.79
CA THR A 311 -2.79 4.38 -18.88
C THR A 311 -1.63 5.26 -18.40
N ILE A 312 -1.57 6.53 -18.81
CA ILE A 312 -0.51 7.43 -18.34
C ILE A 312 -0.64 7.70 -16.84
N ARG A 313 -1.86 7.90 -16.32
CA ARG A 313 -2.09 8.14 -14.89
C ARG A 313 -1.75 6.92 -14.04
N SER A 314 -2.06 5.71 -14.50
CA SER A 314 -1.77 4.48 -13.76
C SER A 314 -0.27 4.20 -13.65
N LEU A 315 0.50 4.60 -14.66
CA LEU A 315 1.97 4.53 -14.65
C LEU A 315 2.63 5.67 -13.84
N ASN A 316 1.91 6.78 -13.62
CA ASN A 316 2.42 7.97 -12.92
C ASN A 316 1.52 8.38 -11.73
N PRO A 317 1.24 7.47 -10.78
CA PRO A 317 0.28 7.69 -9.70
C PRO A 317 0.71 8.77 -8.68
N GLY A 318 1.98 9.19 -8.72
CA GLY A 318 2.53 10.28 -7.91
C GLY A 318 1.96 11.65 -8.24
N TYR A 319 1.59 11.90 -9.51
CA TYR A 319 0.97 13.16 -9.92
C TYR A 319 -0.50 13.19 -9.52
N LEU A 320 -0.86 14.14 -8.66
CA LEU A 320 -2.21 14.27 -8.10
C LEU A 320 -3.15 15.03 -9.04
N GLN A 321 -2.58 15.89 -9.88
CA GLN A 321 -3.32 16.78 -10.78
C GLN A 321 -3.27 16.27 -12.22
N TRP A 322 -3.86 17.04 -13.14
CA TRP A 322 -3.89 16.73 -14.57
C TRP A 322 -2.52 16.86 -15.26
N ALA A 323 -1.54 17.49 -14.61
CA ALA A 323 -0.20 17.73 -15.16
C ALA A 323 0.90 17.32 -14.18
N THR A 324 2.14 17.25 -14.68
CA THR A 324 3.35 17.10 -13.84
C THR A 324 3.51 18.30 -12.89
N HIS A 325 4.47 18.21 -11.96
CA HIS A 325 4.75 19.32 -11.07
C HIS A 325 5.32 20.52 -11.86
N PRO A 326 4.93 21.78 -11.55
CA PRO A 326 5.43 22.97 -12.26
C PRO A 326 6.94 23.21 -12.10
N GLU A 327 7.52 22.68 -11.03
CA GLU A 327 8.96 22.73 -10.70
C GLU A 327 9.62 21.33 -10.74
N GLN A 328 9.41 20.50 -9.72
CA GLN A 328 9.85 19.10 -9.69
C GLN A 328 8.89 18.21 -8.91
N PRO A 329 8.72 16.92 -9.27
CA PRO A 329 9.35 16.26 -10.39
C PRO A 329 8.66 16.55 -11.74
N GLN A 330 9.45 16.53 -12.80
CA GLN A 330 9.02 16.67 -14.20
C GLN A 330 9.41 15.43 -15.01
N ILE A 331 9.26 14.26 -14.39
CA ILE A 331 9.65 12.96 -14.94
C ILE A 331 8.40 12.15 -15.20
N VAL A 332 8.22 11.67 -16.42
CA VAL A 332 7.07 10.86 -16.81
C VAL A 332 7.52 9.45 -17.15
N ALA A 333 6.91 8.47 -16.49
CA ALA A 333 7.04 7.06 -16.80
C ALA A 333 6.11 6.71 -17.98
N VAL A 334 6.69 6.10 -19.01
CA VAL A 334 5.98 5.66 -20.22
C VAL A 334 6.40 4.22 -20.55
N PRO A 335 5.61 3.44 -21.31
CA PRO A 335 6.07 2.14 -21.79
C PRO A 335 7.44 2.24 -22.48
N LYS A 336 8.38 1.37 -22.13
CA LYS A 336 9.78 1.46 -22.58
C LYS A 336 9.92 1.55 -24.10
N GLN A 337 9.12 0.79 -24.83
CA GLN A 337 9.07 0.80 -26.30
C GLN A 337 8.64 2.14 -26.91
N MET A 338 7.91 2.97 -26.15
CA MET A 338 7.42 4.28 -26.59
C MET A 338 8.37 5.44 -26.26
N LYS A 339 9.50 5.18 -25.58
CA LYS A 339 10.47 6.21 -25.16
C LYS A 339 10.90 7.12 -26.31
N ASN A 340 11.34 6.52 -27.43
CA ASN A 340 11.87 7.29 -28.56
C ASN A 340 10.78 8.13 -29.24
N GLN A 341 9.56 7.59 -29.38
CA GLN A 341 8.41 8.34 -29.87
C GLN A 341 8.14 9.55 -28.98
N PHE A 342 8.09 9.34 -27.65
CA PHE A 342 7.82 10.42 -26.71
C PHE A 342 8.88 11.53 -26.78
N GLN A 343 10.16 11.17 -26.81
CA GLN A 343 11.27 12.13 -26.91
C GLN A 343 11.21 12.93 -28.23
N ASN A 344 10.87 12.29 -29.35
CA ASN A 344 10.72 12.98 -30.64
C ASN A 344 9.50 13.93 -30.64
N SER A 345 8.39 13.51 -30.04
CA SER A 345 7.19 14.35 -29.86
C SER A 345 7.48 15.57 -28.99
N LEU A 346 8.23 15.40 -27.89
CA LEU A 346 8.65 16.51 -27.03
C LEU A 346 9.55 17.50 -27.76
N ALA A 347 10.48 17.00 -28.58
CA ALA A 347 11.42 17.85 -29.33
C ALA A 347 10.75 18.64 -30.46
N SER A 348 9.63 18.16 -30.99
CA SER A 348 8.90 18.80 -32.10
C SER A 348 7.80 19.76 -31.64
N LEU A 349 7.26 19.60 -30.43
CA LEU A 349 6.22 20.45 -29.89
C LEU A 349 6.80 21.67 -29.16
N ASP A 350 6.27 22.86 -29.46
CA ASP A 350 6.55 24.07 -28.67
C ASP A 350 6.13 23.85 -27.21
N ARG A 351 7.03 24.15 -26.26
CA ARG A 351 6.79 24.04 -24.82
C ARG A 351 5.57 24.84 -24.36
N SER A 352 5.21 25.91 -25.06
CA SER A 352 3.99 26.68 -24.79
C SER A 352 2.71 25.83 -24.87
N ARG A 353 2.75 24.69 -25.57
CA ARG A 353 1.64 23.75 -25.73
C ARG A 353 1.67 22.57 -24.76
N TYR A 354 2.66 22.49 -23.87
CA TYR A 354 2.75 21.37 -22.93
C TYR A 354 1.62 21.39 -21.91
N VAL A 355 1.08 22.58 -21.57
CA VAL A 355 -0.06 22.73 -20.68
C VAL A 355 -1.18 23.44 -21.44
N SER A 356 -2.31 22.77 -21.64
CA SER A 356 -3.51 23.41 -22.15
C SER A 356 -4.20 24.17 -21.02
N TRP A 357 -3.87 25.45 -20.86
CA TRP A 357 -4.66 26.35 -20.01
C TRP A 357 -5.95 26.72 -20.75
N GLU A 358 -7.05 26.02 -20.49
CA GLU A 358 -8.37 26.62 -20.75
C GLU A 358 -8.58 27.73 -19.72
N HIS A 359 -8.31 28.98 -20.12
CA HIS A 359 -8.63 30.14 -19.31
C HIS A 359 -10.15 30.31 -19.23
N TYR A 360 -10.80 29.66 -18.27
CA TYR A 360 -12.18 29.97 -17.93
C TYR A 360 -12.23 31.16 -16.96
N ARG A 361 -12.57 32.34 -17.49
CA ARG A 361 -12.84 33.51 -16.63
C ARG A 361 -14.22 33.34 -16.01
N ILE A 362 -14.24 33.02 -14.71
CA ILE A 362 -15.46 32.88 -13.90
C ILE A 362 -16.36 34.10 -14.12
N ARG A 363 -17.60 33.85 -14.53
CA ARG A 363 -18.64 34.85 -14.71
C ARG A 363 -19.56 34.86 -13.48
N PRO A 364 -20.17 36.01 -13.14
CA PRO A 364 -21.20 36.04 -12.11
C PRO A 364 -22.32 35.04 -12.45
N GLY A 365 -22.55 34.05 -11.58
CA GLY A 365 -23.54 32.99 -11.77
C GLY A 365 -22.97 31.59 -12.00
N ASP A 366 -21.65 31.46 -12.19
CA ASP A 366 -21.02 30.15 -12.27
C ASP A 366 -20.90 29.53 -10.86
N THR A 367 -21.23 28.25 -10.75
CA THR A 367 -20.93 27.42 -9.57
C THR A 367 -19.73 26.54 -9.88
N LEU A 368 -18.74 26.58 -8.97
CA LEU A 368 -17.50 25.78 -9.03
C LEU A 368 -17.76 24.27 -8.96
#